data_AF-X0UAP0-F1
#
_entry.id   AF-X0UAP0-F1
#
_cell.length_a   1.000
_cell.length_b   1.000
_cell.length_c   1.000
_cell.angle_alpha   90.00
_cell.angle_beta   90.00
_cell.angle_gamma   90.00
#
_symmetry.space_group_name_H-M   'P 1'
#
loop_
_entity.id
_entity.type
_entity.pdbx_description
1 polymer ?
#
loop_
_entity_poly.entity_id
_entity_poly.type
_entity_poly.pdbx_seq_one_letter_code
_entity_poly.pdbx_strand_id
1 'polypeptide(L)'
;FSVFVWIKGGAPGQAVLSQAGGANWLCTDSLEGNLMTELKGAGRDTTELLSQTVITDGNWHRIGLVWDGSNRTLYVDDVAVAEDTQTNLEGSENGLYIGAGTAMEPGSFWSGLIDDVRIYNRAITP
;
A
#
# COMPACT_ATOMS: atom_id res chain seq x y z
N PHE A 1 2.36 -9.41 -8.87
CA PHE A 1 1.57 -9.88 -7.72
C PHE A 1 0.42 -8.90 -7.50
N SER A 2 -0.54 -9.24 -6.64
CA SER A 2 -1.59 -8.29 -6.24
C SER A 2 -1.87 -8.42 -4.75
N VAL A 3 -2.24 -7.30 -4.14
CA VAL A 3 -2.77 -7.27 -2.77
C VAL A 3 -4.03 -6.42 -2.72
N PHE A 4 -5.03 -6.88 -1.97
CA PHE A 4 -6.29 -6.19 -1.74
C PHE A 4 -6.69 -6.29 -0.27
N VAL A 5 -7.21 -5.20 0.27
CA VAL A 5 -7.60 -5.07 1.68
C VAL A 5 -8.83 -4.18 1.78
N TRP A 6 -9.77 -4.53 2.66
CA TRP A 6 -10.82 -3.60 3.09
C TRP A 6 -10.33 -2.82 4.30
N ILE A 7 -10.50 -1.50 4.28
CA ILE A 7 -10.12 -0.62 5.38
C ILE A 7 -11.23 0.36 5.73
N LYS A 8 -11.23 0.85 6.97
CA LYS A 8 -12.04 1.99 7.41
C LYS A 8 -11.32 2.79 8.48
N GLY A 9 -11.27 4.10 8.34
CA GLY A 9 -10.60 5.00 9.28
C GLY A 9 -9.12 5.18 8.94
N GLY A 10 -8.25 5.15 9.95
CA GLY A 10 -6.83 5.50 9.79
C GLY A 10 -6.60 7.02 9.82
N ALA A 11 -5.34 7.41 9.65
CA ALA A 11 -4.89 8.80 9.62
C ALA A 11 -3.67 8.94 8.70
N PRO A 12 -3.32 10.16 8.24
CA PRO A 12 -2.13 10.40 7.43
C PRO A 12 -0.86 9.81 8.07
N GLY A 13 -0.01 9.21 7.24
CA GLY A 13 1.27 8.61 7.65
C GLY A 13 1.19 7.21 8.26
N GLN A 14 0.02 6.57 8.25
CA GLN A 14 -0.16 5.21 8.79
C GLN A 14 -0.02 4.13 7.72
N ALA A 15 0.32 2.92 8.16
CA ALA A 15 0.49 1.75 7.29
C ALA A 15 -0.61 0.72 7.52
N VAL A 16 -1.20 0.25 6.42
CA VAL A 16 -2.18 -0.84 6.40
C VAL A 16 -1.48 -2.18 6.29
N LEU A 17 -0.49 -2.27 5.41
CA LEU A 17 0.30 -3.47 5.18
C LEU A 17 1.76 -3.09 4.95
N SER A 18 2.67 -3.75 5.65
CA SER A 18 4.11 -3.48 5.54
C SER A 18 4.94 -4.75 5.72
N GLN A 19 6.22 -4.65 5.39
CA GLN A 19 7.20 -5.68 5.68
C GLN A 19 8.18 -5.18 6.74
N ALA A 20 8.49 -6.03 7.72
CA ALA A 20 9.45 -5.73 8.77
C ALA A 20 10.81 -5.29 8.20
N GLY A 21 11.23 -4.06 8.53
CA GLY A 21 12.49 -3.45 8.07
C GLY A 21 12.62 -3.26 6.55
N GLY A 22 11.51 -3.41 5.81
CA GLY A 22 11.45 -3.25 4.35
C GLY A 22 10.67 -2.00 3.97
N ALA A 23 9.57 -2.19 3.22
CA ALA A 23 8.71 -1.12 2.73
C ALA A 23 7.27 -1.24 3.27
N ASN A 24 6.56 -0.11 3.35
CA ASN A 24 5.11 -0.11 3.48
C ASN A 24 4.48 -0.42 2.12
N TRP A 25 3.72 -1.51 2.03
CA TRP A 25 3.13 -1.98 0.78
C TRP A 25 1.87 -1.17 0.44
N LEU A 26 1.04 -0.93 1.44
CA LEU A 26 -0.13 -0.07 1.39
C LEU A 26 -0.10 0.83 2.62
N CYS A 27 0.04 2.13 2.40
CA CYS A 27 0.05 3.14 3.45
C CYS A 27 -0.64 4.41 2.96
N THR A 28 -0.79 5.37 3.87
CA THR A 28 -1.30 6.70 3.57
C THR A 28 -0.17 7.70 3.61
N ASP A 29 -0.18 8.66 2.71
CA ASP A 29 0.74 9.79 2.77
C ASP A 29 0.58 10.58 4.08
N SER A 30 1.63 11.28 4.50
CA SER A 30 1.67 11.97 5.79
C SER A 30 0.91 13.30 5.83
N LEU A 31 0.48 13.84 4.69
CA LEU A 31 -0.18 15.15 4.61
C LEU A 31 -1.69 15.00 4.60
N GLU A 32 -2.24 14.21 3.68
CA GLU A 32 -3.67 14.21 3.39
C GLU A 32 -4.37 12.89 3.69
N GLY A 33 -3.64 11.78 3.79
CA GLY A 33 -4.24 10.46 3.95
C GLY A 33 -4.53 9.76 2.62
N ASN A 34 -3.85 10.18 1.55
CA ASN A 34 -3.92 9.61 0.21
C ASN A 34 -3.27 8.22 0.17
N LEU A 35 -3.86 7.29 -0.57
CA LEU A 35 -3.29 5.96 -0.76
C LEU A 35 -1.93 6.05 -1.46
N MET A 36 -0.93 5.34 -0.93
CA MET A 36 0.40 5.23 -1.53
C MET A 36 1.03 3.85 -1.31
N THR A 37 2.11 3.58 -2.04
CA THR A 37 3.01 2.45 -1.80
C THR A 37 4.47 2.87 -1.82
N GLU A 38 5.23 2.35 -0.86
CA GLU A 38 6.68 2.50 -0.79
C GLU A 38 7.42 1.34 -1.47
N LEU A 39 6.70 0.28 -1.87
CA LEU A 39 7.28 -0.87 -2.57
C LEU A 39 7.80 -0.45 -3.94
N LYS A 40 9.12 -0.36 -4.07
CA LYS A 40 9.82 0.07 -5.28
C LYS A 40 11.01 -0.82 -5.58
N GLY A 41 11.66 -0.54 -6.70
CA GLY A 41 12.89 -1.21 -7.09
C GLY A 41 14.13 -0.74 -6.34
N ALA A 42 15.19 -1.56 -6.36
CA ALA A 42 16.50 -1.15 -5.88
C ALA A 42 17.14 -0.14 -6.85
N GLY A 43 17.61 0.99 -6.34
CA GLY A 43 18.27 2.03 -7.15
C GLY A 43 18.00 3.45 -6.65
N ARG A 44 18.74 4.42 -7.18
CA ARG A 44 18.58 5.84 -6.79
C ARG A 44 17.37 6.53 -7.42
N ASP A 45 16.87 5.99 -8.52
CA ASP A 45 15.85 6.66 -9.36
C ASP A 45 14.46 6.03 -9.23
N THR A 46 14.23 5.19 -8.22
CA THR A 46 12.90 4.61 -7.96
C THR A 46 12.15 5.47 -6.95
N THR A 47 10.88 5.74 -7.25
CA THR A 47 10.01 6.56 -6.40
C THR A 47 8.89 5.74 -5.79
N GLU A 48 8.36 6.25 -4.70
CA GLU A 48 7.09 5.80 -4.14
C GLU A 48 5.98 6.15 -5.15
N LEU A 49 4.92 5.34 -5.18
CA LEU A 49 3.75 5.64 -5.99
C LEU A 49 2.67 6.20 -5.07
N LEU A 50 2.32 7.46 -5.29
CA LEU A 50 1.32 8.21 -4.52
C LEU A 50 0.09 8.49 -5.39
N SER A 51 -1.10 8.25 -4.85
CA SER A 51 -2.37 8.65 -5.47
C SER A 51 -2.82 10.04 -5.02
N GLN A 52 -3.91 10.53 -5.62
CA GLN A 52 -4.61 11.75 -5.18
C GLN A 52 -5.90 11.42 -4.40
N THR A 53 -6.05 10.17 -3.95
CA THR A 53 -7.30 9.68 -3.35
C THR A 53 -7.12 9.48 -1.86
N VAL A 54 -7.76 10.35 -1.06
CA VAL A 54 -7.86 10.22 0.39
C VAL A 54 -8.69 8.99 0.73
N ILE A 55 -8.13 8.07 1.51
CA ILE A 55 -8.79 6.83 1.95
C ILE A 55 -9.11 6.81 3.45
N THR A 56 -8.73 7.87 4.16
CA THR A 56 -8.93 8.03 5.61
C THR A 56 -10.14 8.89 5.95
N ASP A 57 -11.14 8.94 5.07
CA ASP A 57 -12.34 9.77 5.20
C ASP A 57 -13.39 9.19 6.20
N GLY A 58 -13.11 8.01 6.74
CA GLY A 58 -13.98 7.29 7.67
C GLY A 58 -14.98 6.33 7.01
N ASN A 59 -15.00 6.21 5.69
CA ASN A 59 -15.77 5.22 4.96
C ASN A 59 -14.99 3.91 4.78
N TRP A 60 -15.71 2.85 4.41
CA TRP A 60 -15.07 1.63 3.97
C TRP A 60 -14.54 1.81 2.56
N HIS A 61 -13.28 1.43 2.35
CA HIS A 61 -12.67 1.36 1.02
C HIS A 61 -12.02 0.00 0.79
N ARG A 62 -12.15 -0.51 -0.43
CA ARG A 62 -11.32 -1.62 -0.90
C ARG A 62 -10.09 -1.06 -1.59
N ILE A 63 -8.95 -1.13 -0.93
CA ILE A 63 -7.68 -0.65 -1.49
C ILE A 63 -6.87 -1.80 -2.07
N GLY A 64 -6.04 -1.51 -3.07
CA GLY A 64 -5.16 -2.53 -3.63
C GLY A 64 -3.92 -1.98 -4.32
N LEU A 65 -2.92 -2.86 -4.43
CA LEU A 65 -1.70 -2.66 -5.21
C LEU A 65 -1.54 -3.86 -6.13
N VAL A 66 -1.37 -3.59 -7.42
CA VAL A 66 -1.11 -4.58 -8.45
C VAL A 66 0.25 -4.29 -9.08
N TRP A 67 1.06 -5.33 -9.24
CA TRP A 67 2.28 -5.29 -10.04
C TRP A 67 2.26 -6.38 -11.10
N ASP A 68 2.31 -6.01 -12.38
CA ASP A 68 2.24 -6.96 -13.50
C ASP A 68 3.60 -7.46 -14.00
N GLY A 69 4.69 -7.02 -13.37
CA GLY A 69 6.07 -7.28 -13.78
C GLY A 69 6.74 -6.06 -14.42
N SER A 70 5.96 -5.05 -14.82
CA SER A 70 6.45 -3.80 -15.41
C SER A 70 5.83 -2.56 -14.77
N ASN A 71 4.55 -2.58 -14.41
CA ASN A 71 3.83 -1.43 -13.88
C ASN A 71 3.26 -1.73 -12.49
N ARG A 72 3.23 -0.70 -11.64
CA ARG A 72 2.47 -0.70 -10.38
C ARG A 72 1.20 0.10 -10.59
N THR A 73 0.08 -0.42 -10.11
CA THR A 73 -1.19 0.31 -10.11
C THR A 73 -1.82 0.24 -8.72
N LEU A 74 -2.22 1.40 -8.19
CA LEU A 74 -3.00 1.51 -6.96
C LEU A 74 -4.48 1.60 -7.30
N TYR A 75 -5.32 0.92 -6.50
CA TYR A 75 -6.77 0.90 -6.66
C TYR A 75 -7.46 1.34 -5.37
N VAL A 76 -8.56 2.09 -5.53
CA VAL A 76 -9.54 2.38 -4.47
C VAL A 76 -10.92 2.08 -5.05
N ASP A 77 -11.67 1.21 -4.37
CA ASP A 77 -13.03 0.81 -4.77
C ASP A 77 -13.10 0.35 -6.24
N ASP A 78 -12.16 -0.52 -6.59
CA ASP A 78 -11.99 -1.14 -7.92
C ASP A 78 -11.61 -0.17 -9.05
N VAL A 79 -11.35 1.11 -8.74
CA VAL A 79 -10.89 2.13 -9.69
C VAL A 79 -9.39 2.35 -9.54
N ALA A 80 -8.65 2.38 -10.65
CA ALA A 80 -7.24 2.75 -10.66
C ALA A 80 -7.07 4.24 -10.31
N VAL A 81 -6.29 4.54 -9.27
CA VAL A 81 -6.09 5.91 -8.75
C VAL A 81 -4.67 6.43 -8.93
N ALA A 82 -3.71 5.55 -9.21
CA ALA A 82 -2.35 5.90 -9.58
C ALA A 82 -1.69 4.75 -10.35
N GLU A 83 -0.80 5.06 -11.28
CA GLU A 83 -0.04 4.07 -12.03
C GLU A 83 1.33 4.62 -12.41
N ASP A 84 2.35 3.76 -12.36
CA ASP A 84 3.66 4.05 -12.93
C ASP A 84 4.39 2.80 -13.44
N THR A 85 5.48 3.02 -14.19
CA THR A 85 6.37 1.96 -14.65
C THR A 85 7.48 1.72 -13.62
N GLN A 86 7.51 0.50 -13.09
CA GLN A 86 8.49 0.00 -12.14
C GLN A 86 8.81 -1.46 -12.49
N THR A 87 9.88 -1.67 -13.27
CA THR A 87 10.21 -2.97 -13.89
C THR A 87 10.82 -4.00 -12.94
N ASN A 88 11.03 -3.63 -11.68
CA ASN A 88 11.49 -4.52 -10.63
C ASN A 88 10.97 -4.03 -9.27
N LEU A 89 10.87 -4.92 -8.30
CA LEU A 89 10.55 -4.58 -6.91
C LEU A 89 11.57 -5.26 -6.00
N GLU A 90 11.90 -4.61 -4.90
CA GLU A 90 12.63 -5.27 -3.84
C GLU A 90 11.80 -6.43 -3.26
N GLY A 91 12.49 -7.55 -3.02
CA GLY A 91 11.86 -8.75 -2.49
C GLY A 91 11.51 -8.61 -1.02
N SER A 92 10.47 -9.34 -0.59
CA SER A 92 10.08 -9.41 0.81
C SER A 92 10.68 -10.63 1.50
N GLU A 93 11.72 -10.42 2.30
CA GLU A 93 12.46 -11.48 3.00
C GLU A 93 12.06 -11.63 4.48
N ASN A 94 11.32 -10.66 5.03
CA ASN A 94 10.96 -10.61 6.45
C ASN A 94 9.46 -10.81 6.68
N GLY A 95 9.06 -10.82 7.96
CA GLY A 95 7.66 -10.91 8.38
C GLY A 95 6.80 -9.77 7.82
N LEU A 96 5.56 -10.11 7.49
CA LEU A 96 4.53 -9.16 7.06
C LEU A 96 3.78 -8.63 8.29
N TYR A 97 3.56 -7.32 8.34
CA TYR A 97 2.74 -6.66 9.36
C TYR A 97 1.45 -6.13 8.76
N ILE A 98 0.37 -6.31 9.50
CA ILE A 98 -0.95 -5.75 9.18
C ILE A 98 -1.24 -4.68 10.24
N GLY A 99 -1.49 -3.45 9.79
CA GLY A 99 -1.82 -2.31 10.64
C GLY A 99 -0.64 -1.66 11.36
N ALA A 100 0.60 -1.89 10.92
CA ALA A 100 1.79 -1.26 11.49
C ALA A 100 2.82 -0.95 10.41
N GLY A 101 3.62 0.10 10.60
CA GLY A 101 4.74 0.44 9.73
C GLY A 101 5.93 -0.51 9.89
N THR A 102 6.86 -0.42 8.95
CA THR A 102 8.01 -1.34 8.81
C THR A 102 8.90 -1.44 10.04
N ALA A 103 9.01 -0.36 10.84
CA ALA A 103 9.81 -0.29 12.05
C ALA A 103 8.97 -0.15 13.34
N MET A 104 7.67 -0.42 13.25
CA MET A 104 6.72 -0.45 14.37
C MET A 104 6.70 0.83 15.22
N GLU A 105 6.83 1.99 14.59
CA GLU A 105 6.73 3.28 15.27
C GLU A 105 5.28 3.56 15.69
N PRO A 106 5.03 4.10 16.89
CA PRO A 106 3.67 4.38 17.36
C PRO A 106 2.82 5.23 16.42
N GLY A 107 3.43 6.14 15.65
CA GLY A 107 2.75 7.01 14.70
C GLY A 107 2.35 6.32 13.38
N SER A 108 2.95 5.17 13.04
CA SER A 108 2.67 4.44 11.79
C SER A 108 1.58 3.37 11.94
N PHE A 109 1.07 3.16 13.16
CA PHE A 109 0.03 2.18 13.44
C PHE A 109 -1.31 2.61 12.86
N TRP A 110 -1.98 1.71 12.15
CA TRP A 110 -3.31 1.96 11.60
C TRP A 110 -4.33 2.16 12.70
N SER A 111 -4.94 3.34 12.77
CA SER A 111 -6.00 3.66 13.72
C SER A 111 -7.39 3.48 13.10
N GLY A 112 -7.68 2.25 12.66
CA GLY A 112 -8.92 1.93 11.95
C GLY A 112 -9.22 0.44 11.93
N LEU A 113 -10.21 0.06 11.12
CA LEU A 113 -10.56 -1.33 10.86
C LEU A 113 -9.85 -1.82 9.60
N ILE A 114 -9.49 -3.10 9.59
CA ILE A 114 -8.92 -3.83 8.46
C ILE A 114 -9.71 -5.14 8.35
N ASP A 115 -10.12 -5.50 7.14
CA ASP A 115 -10.80 -6.76 6.86
C ASP A 115 -10.32 -7.36 5.53
N ASP A 116 -10.48 -8.68 5.40
CA ASP A 116 -10.41 -9.41 4.14
C ASP A 116 -9.14 -9.15 3.29
N VAL A 117 -7.99 -9.26 3.97
CA VAL A 117 -6.65 -9.14 3.38
C VAL A 117 -6.39 -10.32 2.44
N ARG A 118 -6.11 -10.03 1.17
CA ARG A 118 -5.79 -11.03 0.15
C ARG A 118 -4.51 -10.69 -0.59
N ILE A 119 -3.63 -11.66 -0.73
CA ILE A 119 -2.38 -11.55 -1.50
C ILE A 119 -2.35 -12.65 -2.57
N TYR A 120 -2.03 -12.27 -3.79
CA TYR A 120 -1.97 -13.13 -4.96
C TYR A 120 -0.60 -13.07 -5.62
N ASN A 121 -0.09 -14.22 -6.03
CA ASN A 121 1.16 -14.33 -6.77
C ASN A 121 1.04 -13.99 -8.27
N ARG A 122 -0.08 -13.40 -8.69
CA ARG A 122 -0.35 -12.95 -10.06
C ARG A 122 -0.96 -11.55 -10.03
N ALA A 123 -0.89 -10.84 -11.15
CA ALA A 123 -1.66 -9.61 -11.31
C ALA A 123 -3.15 -9.93 -11.48
N ILE A 124 -3.98 -9.22 -10.73
CA ILE A 124 -5.43 -9.28 -10.79
C ILE A 124 -5.92 -7.84 -10.92
N THR A 125 -6.65 -7.56 -11.99
CA THR A 125 -7.46 -6.35 -12.09
C THR A 125 -8.77 -6.58 -11.31
N PRO A 126 -9.16 -5.68 -10.40
CA PRO A 126 -10.32 -5.85 -9.52
C PRO A 126 -11.65 -6.02 -10.25
#